data_AF-A0A1I0RY35-F1
#
_entry.id   AF-A0A1I0RY35-F1
#
_cell.length_a   1.000
_cell.length_b   1.000
_cell.length_c   1.000
_cell.angle_alpha   90.00
_cell.angle_beta   90.00
_cell.angle_gamma   90.00
#
_symmetry.space_group_name_H-M   'P 1'
#
loop_
_entity.id
_entity.type
_entity.pdbx_description
1 polymer ?
#
loop_
_entity_poly.entity_id
_entity_poly.type
_entity_poly.pdbx_seq_one_letter_code
_entity_poly.pdbx_strand_id
1 'polypeptide(L)'
;MVLQKTIIKDYCQNEIKNEWLVCKDSFPLFLIAISNETKSENEKNIQTISADLRQQVDNFSRFPIGRKRWKRKALNSFKQVLSTESILGTHRFLNQQTQDAFQEELMEFLRQARRFSPELSIDGIGQAIRNYIVYLMFNELNQVNYGFNTACFGYSMLYPFTDNFIDSNEYSHEEKKQYNQMIRDKIEGKVIHPASIHQKKTCDLLQAIESKYPRDNDSTVFNLLLMMLEAQEASLLQQNTISTLTSEERLDISLYKGGISVLIDRFFVEKEITEEDLLFYLEFGFFLQLADDLRDIDEDNKNGNQTIFTLDLQFEQQEKIVNKMLHFLQQIMDSYQAENSFFKSFVLANCYQLIYLSVAGSKCFFSKEYLDKLENYINVTYLFLENSGDILPKNNKKGKENNYMKLLDEMIF
;
A
#
# COMPACT_ATOMS: atom_id res chain seq x y z
N MET A 1 -13.87 22.54 -2.00
CA MET A 1 -12.52 23.11 -1.70
C MET A 1 -11.62 22.98 -2.93
N VAL A 2 -10.71 23.93 -3.20
CA VAL A 2 -9.75 23.82 -4.33
C VAL A 2 -8.44 23.20 -3.83
N LEU A 3 -8.06 22.04 -4.37
CA LEU A 3 -6.80 21.35 -4.01
C LEU A 3 -5.59 22.04 -4.65
N GLN A 4 -5.16 23.15 -4.06
CA GLN A 4 -3.99 23.90 -4.51
C GLN A 4 -2.72 23.44 -3.81
N LYS A 5 -1.62 23.40 -4.57
CA LYS A 5 -0.29 23.01 -4.07
C LYS A 5 0.16 23.80 -2.84
N THR A 6 -0.10 25.10 -2.79
CA THR A 6 0.26 25.96 -1.66
C THR A 6 -0.46 25.56 -0.39
N ILE A 7 -1.76 25.25 -0.48
CA ILE A 7 -2.58 24.81 0.65
C ILE A 7 -2.07 23.46 1.15
N ILE A 8 -1.90 22.48 0.25
CA ILE A 8 -1.44 21.14 0.65
C ILE A 8 -0.04 21.19 1.31
N LYS A 9 0.88 21.99 0.75
CA LYS A 9 2.20 22.17 1.35
C LYS A 9 2.13 22.82 2.73
N ASP A 10 1.25 23.78 2.93
CA ASP A 10 1.05 24.44 4.23
C ASP A 10 0.57 23.42 5.28
N TYR A 11 -0.45 22.62 4.96
CA TYR A 11 -0.91 21.51 5.82
C TYR A 11 0.22 20.54 6.17
N CYS A 12 0.97 20.07 5.18
CA CYS A 12 2.08 19.14 5.42
C CYS A 12 3.19 19.77 6.29
N GLN A 13 3.63 20.99 5.96
CA GLN A 13 4.83 21.59 6.56
C GLN A 13 4.58 22.28 7.90
N ASN A 14 3.36 22.76 8.15
CA ASN A 14 3.03 23.51 9.35
C ASN A 14 2.09 22.76 10.29
N GLU A 15 1.02 22.14 9.81
CA GLU A 15 0.07 21.49 10.71
C GLU A 15 0.55 20.09 11.08
N ILE A 16 0.61 19.19 10.09
CA ILE A 16 0.91 17.77 10.29
C ILE A 16 2.31 17.57 10.85
N LYS A 17 3.29 18.34 10.37
CA LYS A 17 4.66 18.31 10.88
C LYS A 17 4.72 18.66 12.37
N ASN A 18 3.98 19.69 12.80
CA ASN A 18 3.94 20.07 14.22
C ASN A 18 3.27 18.98 15.07
N GLU A 19 2.15 18.41 14.60
CA GLU A 19 1.49 17.29 15.27
C GLU A 19 2.42 16.09 15.43
N TRP A 20 3.13 15.72 14.35
CA TRP A 20 4.15 14.71 14.41
C TRP A 20 5.22 15.09 15.43
N LEU A 21 5.84 16.26 15.34
CA LEU A 21 6.97 16.63 16.21
C LEU A 21 6.64 16.55 17.71
N VAL A 22 5.44 16.92 18.13
CA VAL A 22 5.00 16.86 19.53
C VAL A 22 4.41 15.51 19.98
N CYS A 23 4.23 14.57 19.03
CA CYS A 23 3.67 13.26 19.32
C CYS A 23 4.57 12.46 20.28
N LYS A 24 3.94 11.73 21.21
CA LYS A 24 4.63 10.96 22.25
C LYS A 24 5.47 9.83 21.64
N ASP A 25 6.64 9.59 22.19
CA ASP A 25 7.58 8.53 21.78
C ASP A 25 7.70 7.39 22.81
N SER A 26 6.97 7.49 23.92
CA SER A 26 6.85 6.44 24.94
C SER A 26 5.98 5.28 24.47
N PHE A 27 6.25 4.06 24.94
CA PHE A 27 5.45 2.88 24.60
C PHE A 27 3.95 3.13 24.84
N PRO A 28 3.07 2.88 23.85
CA PRO A 28 1.65 3.18 23.95
C PRO A 28 0.92 2.28 24.95
N LEU A 29 0.17 2.90 25.87
CA LEU A 29 -0.60 2.20 26.91
C LEU A 29 -2.03 1.84 26.49
N PHE A 30 -2.49 2.33 25.33
CA PHE A 30 -3.83 2.06 24.80
C PHE A 30 -3.90 0.75 23.99
N LEU A 31 -2.76 0.09 23.75
CA LEU A 31 -2.73 -1.14 22.96
C LEU A 31 -3.41 -2.30 23.69
N ILE A 32 -4.13 -3.13 22.93
CA ILE A 32 -4.89 -4.26 23.45
C ILE A 32 -4.11 -5.55 23.18
N ALA A 33 -3.67 -6.21 24.25
CA ALA A 33 -2.93 -7.47 24.15
C ALA A 33 -3.79 -8.61 23.60
N ILE A 34 -3.17 -9.48 22.81
CA ILE A 34 -3.78 -10.67 22.20
C ILE A 34 -3.36 -11.90 23.00
N SER A 35 -4.35 -12.68 23.43
CA SER A 35 -4.12 -13.90 24.22
C SER A 35 -3.34 -14.97 23.43
N ASN A 36 -2.59 -15.81 24.14
CA ASN A 36 -1.86 -16.91 23.51
C ASN A 36 -2.81 -17.96 22.89
N GLU A 37 -4.00 -18.11 23.46
CA GLU A 37 -5.07 -18.95 22.91
C GLU A 37 -5.51 -18.42 21.54
N THR A 38 -5.77 -17.11 21.42
CA THR A 38 -6.13 -16.46 20.14
C THR A 38 -5.00 -16.59 19.12
N LYS A 39 -3.74 -16.37 19.51
CA LYS A 39 -2.59 -16.57 18.61
C LYS A 39 -2.52 -18.00 18.10
N SER A 40 -2.67 -18.98 18.99
CA SER A 40 -2.64 -20.41 18.63
C SER A 40 -3.78 -20.79 17.68
N GLU A 41 -4.96 -20.19 17.82
CA GLU A 41 -6.08 -20.37 16.89
C GLU A 41 -5.78 -19.74 15.53
N ASN A 42 -5.28 -18.51 15.51
CA ASN A 42 -4.87 -17.82 14.29
C ASN A 42 -3.79 -18.61 13.52
N GLU A 43 -2.77 -19.13 14.21
CA GLU A 43 -1.71 -19.94 13.60
C GLU A 43 -2.25 -21.22 12.95
N LYS A 44 -3.16 -21.93 13.62
CA LYS A 44 -3.86 -23.09 13.04
C LYS A 44 -4.68 -22.71 11.81
N ASN A 45 -5.35 -21.57 11.85
CA ASN A 45 -6.12 -21.06 10.72
C ASN A 45 -5.20 -20.76 9.52
N ILE A 46 -4.07 -20.07 9.73
CA ILE A 46 -3.08 -19.79 8.67
C ILE A 46 -2.53 -21.09 8.09
N GLN A 47 -2.17 -22.06 8.93
CA GLN A 47 -1.67 -23.36 8.47
C GLN A 47 -2.70 -24.10 7.62
N THR A 48 -3.97 -24.09 8.03
CA THR A 48 -5.09 -24.70 7.31
C THR A 48 -5.28 -24.04 5.94
N ILE A 49 -5.36 -22.71 5.91
CA ILE A 49 -5.49 -21.92 4.68
C ILE A 49 -4.31 -22.21 3.74
N SER A 50 -3.08 -22.19 4.28
CA SER A 50 -1.86 -22.43 3.51
C SER A 50 -1.79 -23.86 2.97
N ALA A 51 -2.28 -24.85 3.73
CA ALA A 51 -2.39 -26.23 3.28
C ALA A 51 -3.42 -26.39 2.15
N ASP A 52 -4.60 -25.76 2.25
CA ASP A 52 -5.58 -25.77 1.15
C ASP A 52 -5.02 -25.08 -0.09
N LEU A 53 -4.39 -23.91 0.04
CA LEU A 53 -3.74 -23.22 -1.09
C LEU A 53 -2.71 -24.11 -1.79
N ARG A 54 -1.82 -24.78 -1.04
CA ARG A 54 -0.88 -25.76 -1.62
C ARG A 54 -1.60 -26.90 -2.31
N GLN A 55 -2.65 -27.44 -1.71
CA GLN A 55 -3.47 -28.49 -2.31
C GLN A 55 -4.14 -28.01 -3.62
N GLN A 56 -4.59 -26.75 -3.71
CA GLN A 56 -5.14 -26.20 -4.95
C GLN A 56 -4.05 -26.09 -6.02
N VAL A 57 -2.84 -25.63 -5.68
CA VAL A 57 -1.70 -25.57 -6.61
C VAL A 57 -1.38 -26.97 -7.16
N ASP A 58 -1.28 -27.96 -6.27
CA ASP A 58 -0.89 -29.34 -6.64
C ASP A 58 -1.96 -30.05 -7.48
N ASN A 59 -3.24 -29.77 -7.22
CA ASN A 59 -4.36 -30.37 -7.94
C ASN A 59 -4.79 -29.60 -9.19
N PHE A 60 -3.99 -28.63 -9.64
CA PHE A 60 -4.32 -27.87 -10.84
C PHE A 60 -4.38 -28.78 -12.07
N SER A 61 -5.57 -28.88 -12.67
CA SER A 61 -5.80 -29.80 -13.78
C SER A 61 -5.20 -29.28 -15.09
N ARG A 62 -4.59 -30.17 -15.86
CA ARG A 62 -4.17 -29.84 -17.23
C ARG A 62 -5.34 -29.76 -18.22
N PHE A 63 -6.46 -30.41 -17.92
CA PHE A 63 -7.60 -30.56 -18.83
C PHE A 63 -8.71 -29.51 -18.57
N PRO A 64 -9.37 -28.97 -19.62
CA PRO A 64 -10.35 -27.88 -19.48
C PRO A 64 -11.50 -28.14 -18.50
N ILE A 65 -12.10 -29.34 -18.53
CA ILE A 65 -13.20 -29.71 -17.63
C ILE A 65 -12.72 -29.75 -16.17
N GLY A 66 -11.50 -30.26 -15.96
CA GLY A 66 -10.88 -30.30 -14.64
C GLY A 66 -10.56 -28.91 -14.10
N ARG A 67 -10.16 -27.97 -14.96
CA ARG A 67 -9.90 -26.58 -14.56
C ARG A 67 -11.15 -25.82 -14.15
N LYS A 68 -12.27 -26.01 -14.87
CA LYS A 68 -13.55 -25.41 -14.47
C LYS A 68 -14.00 -25.89 -13.08
N ARG A 69 -13.82 -27.19 -12.78
CA ARG A 69 -14.10 -27.75 -11.45
C ARG A 69 -13.14 -27.21 -10.39
N TRP A 70 -11.86 -27.13 -10.73
CA TRP A 70 -10.82 -26.56 -9.87
C TRP A 70 -11.11 -25.09 -9.53
N LYS A 71 -11.42 -24.26 -10.52
CA LYS A 71 -11.76 -22.83 -10.36
C LYS A 71 -12.92 -22.64 -9.39
N ARG A 72 -13.99 -23.42 -9.55
CA ARG A 72 -15.14 -23.39 -8.63
C ARG A 72 -14.73 -23.77 -7.21
N LYS A 73 -13.86 -24.78 -7.03
CA LYS A 73 -13.35 -25.18 -5.71
C LYS A 73 -12.49 -24.06 -5.11
N ALA A 74 -11.55 -23.50 -5.86
CA ALA A 74 -10.65 -22.45 -5.41
C ALA A 74 -11.40 -21.17 -5.01
N LEU A 75 -12.39 -20.73 -5.80
CA LEU A 75 -13.23 -19.57 -5.46
C LEU A 75 -14.08 -19.83 -4.20
N ASN A 76 -14.62 -21.04 -4.04
CA ASN A 76 -15.36 -21.41 -2.83
C ASN A 76 -14.45 -21.44 -1.59
N SER A 77 -13.25 -22.01 -1.71
CA SER A 77 -12.23 -21.97 -0.66
C SER A 77 -11.91 -20.53 -0.27
N PHE A 78 -11.66 -19.65 -1.24
CA PHE A 78 -11.36 -18.24 -0.99
C PHE A 78 -12.52 -17.51 -0.27
N LYS A 79 -13.77 -17.72 -0.69
CA LYS A 79 -14.95 -17.19 0.01
C LYS A 79 -15.08 -17.72 1.44
N GLN A 80 -14.78 -19.01 1.64
CA GLN A 80 -14.76 -19.59 2.98
C GLN A 80 -13.69 -18.93 3.85
N VAL A 81 -12.49 -18.67 3.32
CA VAL A 81 -11.44 -17.96 4.05
C VAL A 81 -11.89 -16.56 4.44
N LEU A 82 -12.40 -15.75 3.50
CA LEU A 82 -12.86 -14.39 3.82
C LEU A 82 -13.96 -14.36 4.89
N SER A 83 -14.87 -15.34 4.89
CA SER A 83 -15.97 -15.43 5.85
C SER A 83 -15.59 -16.04 7.20
N THR A 84 -14.40 -16.64 7.34
CA THR A 84 -14.01 -17.36 8.57
C THR A 84 -12.69 -16.92 9.17
N GLU A 85 -11.81 -16.25 8.41
CA GLU A 85 -10.51 -15.79 8.89
C GLU A 85 -10.67 -14.74 9.99
N SER A 86 -9.97 -14.94 11.10
CA SER A 86 -10.02 -14.10 12.30
C SER A 86 -8.87 -13.10 12.40
N ILE A 87 -7.96 -13.09 11.42
CA ILE A 87 -6.66 -12.40 11.52
C ILE A 87 -6.79 -10.96 11.07
N LEU A 88 -7.32 -10.76 9.86
CA LEU A 88 -7.81 -9.45 9.44
C LEU A 88 -9.21 -9.23 10.03
N GLY A 89 -10.00 -10.30 10.16
CA GLY A 89 -11.33 -10.26 10.73
C GLY A 89 -12.32 -9.52 9.84
N THR A 90 -12.08 -9.51 8.53
CA THR A 90 -12.88 -8.76 7.53
C THR A 90 -14.37 -9.04 7.65
N HIS A 91 -14.75 -10.30 7.92
CA HIS A 91 -16.13 -10.73 8.11
C HIS A 91 -16.88 -10.08 9.29
N ARG A 92 -16.15 -9.51 10.26
CA ARG A 92 -16.74 -8.83 11.42
C ARG A 92 -17.11 -7.40 11.12
N PHE A 93 -16.44 -6.79 10.13
CA PHE A 93 -16.53 -5.35 9.85
C PHE A 93 -17.18 -5.03 8.52
N LEU A 94 -17.14 -5.97 7.58
CA LEU A 94 -17.82 -5.88 6.30
C LEU A 94 -19.01 -6.84 6.28
N ASN A 95 -20.18 -6.35 5.85
CA ASN A 95 -21.30 -7.23 5.59
C ASN A 95 -21.02 -8.10 4.33
N GLN A 96 -21.81 -9.16 4.15
CA GLN A 96 -21.61 -10.10 3.03
C GLN A 96 -21.67 -9.42 1.66
N GLN A 97 -22.56 -8.44 1.47
CA GLN A 97 -22.71 -7.72 0.20
C GLN A 97 -21.45 -6.90 -0.12
N THR A 98 -20.89 -6.20 0.87
CA THR A 98 -19.64 -5.45 0.71
C THR A 98 -18.46 -6.37 0.43
N GLN A 99 -18.36 -7.51 1.12
CA GLN A 99 -17.30 -8.49 0.86
C GLN A 99 -17.36 -9.03 -0.58
N ASP A 100 -18.56 -9.39 -1.05
CA ASP A 100 -18.75 -9.87 -2.41
C ASP A 100 -18.42 -8.78 -3.44
N ALA A 101 -18.80 -7.51 -3.19
CA ALA A 101 -18.46 -6.38 -4.04
C ALA A 101 -16.93 -6.13 -4.10
N PHE A 102 -16.24 -6.11 -2.94
CA PHE A 102 -14.78 -6.01 -2.88
C PHE A 102 -14.10 -7.13 -3.66
N GLN A 103 -14.55 -8.37 -3.48
CA GLN A 103 -14.00 -9.51 -4.20
C GLN A 103 -14.18 -9.35 -5.72
N GLU A 104 -15.37 -8.98 -6.17
CA GLU A 104 -15.65 -8.77 -7.59
C GLU A 104 -14.79 -7.66 -8.18
N GLU A 105 -14.61 -6.56 -7.45
CA GLU A 105 -13.82 -5.42 -7.88
C GLU A 105 -12.32 -5.74 -7.97
N LEU A 106 -11.76 -6.44 -6.97
CA LEU A 106 -10.38 -6.92 -7.01
C LEU A 106 -10.17 -7.98 -8.11
N MET A 107 -11.15 -8.84 -8.36
CA MET A 107 -11.10 -9.76 -9.50
C MET A 107 -11.08 -9.02 -10.83
N GLU A 108 -11.88 -7.96 -10.99
CA GLU A 108 -11.86 -7.13 -12.19
C GLU A 108 -10.54 -6.38 -12.34
N PHE A 109 -10.00 -5.81 -11.25
CA PHE A 109 -8.67 -5.22 -11.23
C PHE A 109 -7.61 -6.19 -11.76
N LEU A 110 -7.59 -7.43 -11.26
CA LEU A 110 -6.66 -8.45 -11.71
C LEU A 110 -6.85 -8.81 -13.19
N ARG A 111 -8.09 -8.93 -13.68
CA ARG A 111 -8.36 -9.15 -15.12
C ARG A 111 -7.78 -8.02 -15.97
N GLN A 112 -8.00 -6.78 -15.56
CA GLN A 112 -7.53 -5.61 -16.31
C GLN A 112 -6.02 -5.50 -16.26
N ALA A 113 -5.38 -5.74 -15.12
CA ALA A 113 -3.92 -5.79 -15.00
C ALA A 113 -3.31 -6.86 -15.93
N ARG A 114 -3.90 -8.07 -15.95
CA ARG A 114 -3.44 -9.18 -16.81
C ARG A 114 -3.67 -8.92 -18.30
N ARG A 115 -4.76 -8.25 -18.68
CA ARG A 115 -5.00 -7.84 -20.08
C ARG A 115 -4.07 -6.72 -20.53
N PHE A 116 -3.84 -5.73 -19.66
CA PHE A 116 -3.05 -4.55 -19.95
C PHE A 116 -1.54 -4.85 -20.00
N SER A 117 -1.05 -5.64 -19.04
CA SER A 117 0.36 -5.97 -18.91
C SER A 117 0.57 -7.43 -18.52
N PRO A 118 0.40 -8.38 -19.47
CA PRO A 118 0.58 -9.81 -19.21
C PRO A 118 2.01 -10.19 -18.77
N GLU A 119 2.99 -9.32 -19.02
CA GLU A 119 4.38 -9.48 -18.58
C GLU A 119 4.66 -8.97 -17.16
N LEU A 120 3.71 -8.27 -16.52
CA LEU A 120 3.91 -7.74 -15.18
C LEU A 120 4.08 -8.89 -14.17
N SER A 121 5.10 -8.79 -13.31
CA SER A 121 5.39 -9.79 -12.27
C SER A 121 4.28 -9.83 -11.21
N ILE A 122 4.27 -10.89 -10.40
CA ILE A 122 3.35 -10.99 -9.26
C ILE A 122 3.57 -9.84 -8.29
N ASP A 123 4.83 -9.47 -8.06
CA ASP A 123 5.19 -8.39 -7.13
C ASP A 123 4.70 -7.04 -7.65
N GLY A 124 4.81 -6.79 -8.97
CA GLY A 124 4.29 -5.57 -9.59
C GLY A 124 2.75 -5.50 -9.57
N ILE A 125 2.05 -6.62 -9.78
CA ILE A 125 0.59 -6.69 -9.57
C ILE A 125 0.26 -6.42 -8.10
N GLY A 126 1.05 -6.99 -7.19
CA GLY A 126 0.95 -6.79 -5.74
C GLY A 126 1.12 -5.33 -5.33
N GLN A 127 2.04 -4.60 -5.96
CA GLN A 127 2.23 -3.17 -5.72
C GLN A 127 1.00 -2.36 -6.13
N ALA A 128 0.49 -2.59 -7.34
CA ALA A 128 -0.68 -1.87 -7.83
C ALA A 128 -1.96 -2.19 -7.03
N ILE A 129 -2.19 -3.46 -6.69
CA ILE A 129 -3.39 -3.85 -5.95
C ILE A 129 -3.39 -3.30 -4.51
N ARG A 130 -2.21 -3.12 -3.87
CA ARG A 130 -2.13 -2.50 -2.55
C ARG A 130 -2.65 -1.07 -2.55
N ASN A 131 -2.26 -0.26 -3.55
CA ASN A 131 -2.81 1.09 -3.71
C ASN A 131 -4.33 1.05 -3.98
N TYR A 132 -4.80 0.16 -4.87
CA TYR A 132 -6.24 0.05 -5.15
C TYR A 132 -7.06 -0.37 -3.91
N ILE A 133 -6.52 -1.20 -3.02
CA ILE A 133 -7.16 -1.56 -1.75
C ILE A 133 -7.34 -0.33 -0.84
N VAL A 134 -6.40 0.62 -0.83
CA VAL A 134 -6.53 1.87 -0.08
C VAL A 134 -7.74 2.67 -0.59
N TYR A 135 -7.91 2.78 -1.91
CA TYR A 135 -9.12 3.36 -2.50
C TYR A 135 -10.41 2.64 -2.07
N LEU A 136 -10.44 1.30 -2.11
CA LEU A 136 -11.60 0.52 -1.64
C LEU A 136 -11.91 0.77 -0.16
N MET A 137 -10.87 0.85 0.69
CA MET A 137 -11.03 1.19 2.10
C MET A 137 -11.64 2.57 2.28
N PHE A 138 -11.24 3.55 1.46
CA PHE A 138 -11.80 4.89 1.53
C PHE A 138 -13.24 4.94 1.04
N ASN A 139 -13.60 4.14 0.04
CA ASN A 139 -14.99 3.99 -0.36
C ASN A 139 -15.88 3.51 0.80
N GLU A 140 -15.44 2.49 1.53
CA GLU A 140 -16.20 1.97 2.68
C GLU A 140 -16.21 2.95 3.87
N LEU A 141 -15.09 3.65 4.16
CA LEU A 141 -15.04 4.69 5.21
C LEU A 141 -16.05 5.82 4.93
N ASN A 142 -16.22 6.16 3.66
CA ASN A 142 -17.12 7.20 3.18
C ASN A 142 -18.50 6.66 2.72
N GLN A 143 -18.82 5.39 2.94
CA GLN A 143 -20.08 4.76 2.54
C GLN A 143 -20.52 5.08 1.09
N VAL A 144 -19.60 5.10 0.14
CA VAL A 144 -19.91 5.28 -1.29
C VAL A 144 -20.06 3.95 -2.01
N ASN A 145 -20.75 3.98 -3.16
CA ASN A 145 -21.06 2.78 -3.92
C ASN A 145 -19.83 2.13 -4.55
N TYR A 146 -19.87 0.80 -4.58
CA TYR A 146 -18.87 -0.03 -5.23
C TYR A 146 -19.00 -0.05 -6.75
N GLY A 147 -17.87 -0.16 -7.42
CA GLY A 147 -17.80 -0.14 -8.87
C GLY A 147 -16.37 0.08 -9.34
N PHE A 148 -15.95 -0.79 -10.27
CA PHE A 148 -14.61 -0.74 -10.82
C PHE A 148 -14.30 0.64 -11.43
N ASN A 149 -13.30 1.31 -10.86
CA ASN A 149 -12.94 2.67 -11.25
C ASN A 149 -11.70 2.66 -12.15
N THR A 150 -11.91 2.88 -13.45
CA THR A 150 -10.82 2.83 -14.45
C THR A 150 -9.74 3.88 -14.24
N ALA A 151 -10.08 5.04 -13.66
CA ALA A 151 -9.10 6.08 -13.36
C ALA A 151 -8.23 5.69 -12.16
N CYS A 152 -8.85 5.19 -11.08
CA CYS A 152 -8.10 4.66 -9.95
C CYS A 152 -7.25 3.45 -10.37
N PHE A 153 -7.78 2.53 -11.19
CA PHE A 153 -6.97 1.46 -11.80
C PHE A 153 -5.75 2.03 -12.56
N GLY A 154 -5.96 3.05 -13.38
CA GLY A 154 -4.89 3.75 -14.10
C GLY A 154 -3.81 4.26 -13.16
N TYR A 155 -4.22 4.96 -12.09
CA TYR A 155 -3.35 5.50 -11.07
C TYR A 155 -2.59 4.42 -10.28
N SER A 156 -3.29 3.42 -9.74
CA SER A 156 -2.67 2.32 -9.00
C SER A 156 -1.66 1.54 -9.84
N MET A 157 -1.94 1.37 -11.14
CA MET A 157 -1.04 0.71 -12.08
C MET A 157 0.14 1.58 -12.50
N LEU A 158 0.18 2.89 -12.21
CA LEU A 158 1.37 3.70 -12.47
C LEU A 158 2.54 3.25 -11.62
N TYR A 159 2.34 2.92 -10.34
CA TYR A 159 3.39 2.53 -9.38
C TYR A 159 4.38 1.49 -9.95
N PRO A 160 3.95 0.32 -10.43
CA PRO A 160 4.89 -0.65 -10.98
C PRO A 160 5.59 -0.22 -12.28
N PHE A 161 5.12 0.83 -12.95
CA PHE A 161 5.73 1.37 -14.16
C PHE A 161 6.63 2.57 -13.86
N THR A 162 6.26 3.42 -12.90
CA THR A 162 6.99 4.61 -12.52
C THR A 162 8.07 4.28 -11.51
N ASP A 163 7.69 3.73 -10.37
CA ASP A 163 8.58 3.57 -9.21
C ASP A 163 9.68 2.57 -9.55
N ASN A 164 9.32 1.39 -10.09
CA ASN A 164 10.31 0.39 -10.53
C ASN A 164 11.27 0.91 -11.60
N PHE A 165 10.83 1.85 -12.46
CA PHE A 165 11.70 2.46 -13.47
C PHE A 165 12.65 3.47 -12.81
N ILE A 166 12.13 4.29 -11.90
CA ILE A 166 12.86 5.35 -11.21
C ILE A 166 13.84 4.80 -10.17
N ASP A 167 13.51 3.70 -9.51
CA ASP A 167 14.36 3.06 -8.49
C ASP A 167 15.38 2.08 -9.09
N SER A 168 15.18 1.65 -10.35
CA SER A 168 16.09 0.72 -11.00
C SER A 168 17.47 1.32 -11.27
N ASN A 169 18.52 0.56 -10.96
CA ASN A 169 19.91 0.88 -11.30
C ASN A 169 20.26 0.56 -12.77
N GLU A 170 19.34 -0.02 -13.53
CA GLU A 170 19.54 -0.34 -14.95
C GLU A 170 19.44 0.89 -15.85
N TYR A 171 18.77 1.95 -15.39
CA TYR A 171 18.56 3.19 -16.14
C TYR A 171 19.46 4.30 -15.63
N SER A 172 20.06 5.03 -16.56
CA SER A 172 20.85 6.22 -16.27
C SER A 172 19.98 7.35 -15.72
N HIS A 173 20.61 8.30 -15.03
CA HIS A 173 19.94 9.51 -14.54
C HIS A 173 19.27 10.30 -15.67
N GLU A 174 19.87 10.34 -16.86
CA GLU A 174 19.30 11.05 -18.01
C GLU A 174 18.06 10.34 -18.56
N GLU A 175 18.04 9.00 -18.59
CA GLU A 175 16.84 8.24 -18.98
C GLU A 175 15.69 8.45 -17.99
N LYS A 176 15.97 8.44 -16.69
CA LYS A 176 14.98 8.74 -15.63
C LYS A 176 14.41 10.15 -15.79
N LYS A 177 15.28 11.14 -16.05
CA LYS A 177 14.86 12.52 -16.29
C LYS A 177 13.99 12.67 -17.54
N GLN A 178 14.36 12.03 -18.64
CA GLN A 178 13.55 12.06 -19.87
C GLN A 178 12.20 11.38 -19.69
N TYR A 179 12.16 10.29 -18.93
CA TYR A 179 10.92 9.59 -18.59
C TYR A 179 9.99 10.46 -17.73
N ASN A 180 10.50 11.12 -16.68
CA ASN A 180 9.71 12.05 -15.88
C ASN A 180 9.24 13.27 -16.68
N GLN A 181 10.07 13.81 -17.58
CA GLN A 181 9.66 14.90 -18.45
C GLN A 181 8.51 14.48 -19.38
N MET A 182 8.56 13.27 -19.94
CA MET A 182 7.48 12.73 -20.76
C MET A 182 6.16 12.60 -19.96
N ILE A 183 6.23 12.09 -18.72
CA ILE A 183 5.06 11.98 -17.83
C ILE A 183 4.49 13.38 -17.56
N ARG A 184 5.35 14.35 -17.20
CA ARG A 184 4.95 15.74 -16.97
C ARG A 184 4.24 16.33 -18.18
N ASP A 185 4.84 16.20 -19.36
CA ASP A 185 4.30 16.71 -20.62
C ASP A 185 2.95 16.06 -20.96
N LYS A 186 2.77 14.75 -20.70
CA LYS A 186 1.47 14.07 -20.86
C LYS A 186 0.42 14.62 -19.88
N ILE A 187 0.75 14.79 -18.60
CA ILE A 187 -0.16 15.35 -17.60
C ILE A 187 -0.57 16.79 -17.98
N GLU A 188 0.39 17.61 -18.43
CA GLU A 188 0.17 18.97 -18.93
C GLU A 188 -0.63 19.04 -20.25
N GLY A 189 -0.87 17.90 -20.91
CA GLY A 189 -1.69 17.83 -22.13
C GLY A 189 -0.95 18.11 -23.42
N LYS A 190 0.39 18.05 -23.40
CA LYS A 190 1.19 18.13 -24.61
C LYS A 190 1.05 16.84 -25.42
N VAL A 191 1.27 16.96 -26.73
CA VAL A 191 1.32 15.79 -27.60
C VAL A 191 2.61 15.02 -27.34
N ILE A 192 2.48 13.76 -26.96
CA ILE A 192 3.60 12.87 -26.66
C ILE A 192 3.72 11.78 -27.72
N HIS A 193 4.97 11.50 -28.10
CA HIS A 193 5.34 10.37 -28.93
C HIS A 193 6.20 9.40 -28.10
N PRO A 194 5.59 8.39 -27.47
CA PRO A 194 6.33 7.43 -26.64
C PRO A 194 7.41 6.72 -27.45
N ALA A 195 8.64 6.71 -26.93
CA ALA A 195 9.79 6.08 -27.57
C ALA A 195 9.85 4.56 -27.33
N SER A 196 9.08 4.04 -26.38
CA SER A 196 9.08 2.62 -26.01
C SER A 196 7.69 2.11 -25.64
N ILE A 197 7.54 0.78 -25.56
CA ILE A 197 6.31 0.12 -25.09
C ILE A 197 6.00 0.51 -23.64
N HIS A 198 7.02 0.63 -22.80
CA HIS A 198 6.89 1.07 -21.39
C HIS A 198 6.30 2.48 -21.29
N GLN A 199 6.86 3.43 -22.05
CA GLN A 199 6.36 4.80 -22.12
C GLN A 199 4.94 4.85 -22.68
N LYS A 200 4.64 4.04 -23.70
CA LYS A 200 3.29 3.96 -24.25
C LYS A 200 2.28 3.47 -23.20
N LYS A 201 2.60 2.41 -22.46
CA LYS A 201 1.75 1.92 -21.38
C LYS A 201 1.56 2.97 -20.28
N THR A 202 2.61 3.69 -19.90
CA THR A 202 2.50 4.81 -18.95
C THR A 202 1.52 5.88 -19.45
N CYS A 203 1.61 6.24 -20.73
CA CYS A 203 0.67 7.18 -21.36
C CYS A 203 -0.77 6.64 -21.40
N ASP A 204 -0.95 5.34 -21.67
CA ASP A 204 -2.27 4.69 -21.72
C ASP A 204 -2.92 4.67 -20.32
N LEU A 205 -2.15 4.49 -19.24
CA LEU A 205 -2.63 4.58 -17.86
C LEU A 205 -3.08 6.00 -17.51
N LEU A 206 -2.28 7.02 -17.86
CA LEU A 206 -2.67 8.43 -17.70
C LEU A 206 -3.90 8.77 -18.55
N GLN A 207 -4.03 8.16 -19.73
CA GLN A 207 -5.21 8.31 -20.59
C GLN A 207 -6.45 7.68 -19.93
N ALA A 208 -6.32 6.59 -19.18
CA ALA A 208 -7.45 6.00 -18.45
C ALA A 208 -8.01 6.96 -17.39
N ILE A 209 -7.15 7.74 -16.73
CA ILE A 209 -7.53 8.82 -15.81
C ILE A 209 -8.24 9.94 -16.58
N GLU A 210 -7.61 10.44 -17.64
CA GLU A 210 -8.13 11.55 -18.47
C GLU A 210 -9.47 11.21 -19.15
N SER A 211 -9.70 9.95 -19.49
CA SER A 211 -10.96 9.52 -20.11
C SER A 211 -12.15 9.61 -19.15
N LYS A 212 -11.91 9.44 -17.84
CA LYS A 212 -12.94 9.60 -16.81
C LYS A 212 -13.01 11.04 -16.30
N TYR A 213 -11.88 11.74 -16.28
CA TYR A 213 -11.74 13.12 -15.83
C TYR A 213 -11.16 13.99 -16.97
N PRO A 214 -11.99 14.42 -17.94
CA PRO A 214 -11.52 15.28 -19.01
C PRO A 214 -11.00 16.61 -18.46
N ARG A 215 -9.79 17.00 -18.87
CA ARG A 215 -9.10 18.21 -18.38
C ARG A 215 -9.89 19.51 -18.56
N ASP A 216 -10.75 19.59 -19.58
CA ASP A 216 -11.59 20.76 -19.87
C ASP A 216 -12.75 20.91 -18.87
N ASN A 217 -13.12 19.83 -18.17
CA ASN A 217 -14.18 19.82 -17.17
C ASN A 217 -13.63 19.99 -15.76
N ASP A 218 -12.59 19.22 -15.41
CA ASP A 218 -11.94 19.27 -14.10
C ASP A 218 -10.45 18.93 -14.22
N SER A 219 -9.60 19.90 -13.89
CA SER A 219 -8.14 19.75 -13.92
C SER A 219 -7.54 19.28 -12.60
N THR A 220 -8.35 19.03 -11.57
CA THR A 220 -7.90 18.76 -10.20
C THR A 220 -7.00 17.54 -10.12
N VAL A 221 -7.39 16.43 -10.76
CA VAL A 221 -6.57 15.20 -10.76
C VAL A 221 -5.21 15.42 -11.43
N PHE A 222 -5.13 16.22 -12.50
CA PHE A 222 -3.86 16.51 -13.18
C PHE A 222 -2.96 17.37 -12.31
N ASN A 223 -3.51 18.32 -11.55
CA ASN A 223 -2.74 19.08 -10.56
C ASN A 223 -2.18 18.17 -9.47
N LEU A 224 -2.97 17.22 -8.96
CA LEU A 224 -2.50 16.21 -8.00
C LEU A 224 -1.42 15.30 -8.58
N LEU A 225 -1.58 14.83 -9.81
CA LEU A 225 -0.57 14.00 -10.49
C LEU A 225 0.74 14.77 -10.73
N LEU A 226 0.68 16.06 -11.07
CA LEU A 226 1.88 16.91 -11.15
C LEU A 226 2.56 17.05 -9.79
N MET A 227 1.78 17.25 -8.72
CA MET A 227 2.32 17.30 -7.35
C MET A 227 2.94 15.97 -6.93
N MET A 228 2.35 14.84 -7.31
CA MET A 228 2.91 13.51 -7.04
C MET A 228 4.22 13.29 -7.78
N LEU A 229 4.29 13.68 -9.06
CA LEU A 229 5.51 13.61 -9.84
C LEU A 229 6.63 14.45 -9.22
N GLU A 230 6.32 15.67 -8.78
CA GLU A 230 7.26 16.52 -8.05
C GLU A 230 7.70 15.88 -6.71
N ALA A 231 6.79 15.23 -5.99
CA ALA A 231 7.11 14.53 -4.75
C ALA A 231 8.02 13.31 -4.98
N GLN A 232 7.77 12.54 -6.04
CA GLN A 232 8.63 11.44 -6.48
C GLN A 232 10.03 11.94 -6.85
N GLU A 233 10.11 13.01 -7.65
CA GLU A 233 11.39 13.66 -8.01
C GLU A 233 12.15 14.15 -6.76
N ALA A 234 11.45 14.76 -5.79
CA ALA A 234 12.06 15.17 -4.53
C ALA A 234 12.57 13.97 -3.70
N SER A 235 11.86 12.83 -3.72
CA SER A 235 12.29 11.63 -3.00
C SER A 235 13.57 11.00 -3.55
N LEU A 236 13.97 11.32 -4.79
CA LEU A 236 15.29 10.94 -5.31
C LEU A 236 16.45 11.57 -4.52
N LEU A 237 16.22 12.70 -3.84
CA LEU A 237 17.21 13.26 -2.93
C LEU A 237 17.49 12.32 -1.76
N GLN A 238 16.50 11.52 -1.33
CA GLN A 238 16.71 10.52 -0.28
C GLN A 238 17.58 9.36 -0.76
N GLN A 239 17.65 9.09 -2.06
CA GLN A 239 18.54 8.07 -2.63
C GLN A 239 19.96 8.60 -2.89
N ASN A 240 20.17 9.92 -2.80
CA ASN A 240 21.46 10.53 -3.06
C ASN A 240 22.40 10.35 -1.86
N THR A 241 23.53 9.66 -2.07
CA THR A 241 24.53 9.42 -1.02
C THR A 241 25.61 10.50 -0.92
N ILE A 242 25.62 11.49 -1.83
CA ILE A 242 26.63 12.56 -1.87
C ILE A 242 26.30 13.66 -0.86
N SER A 243 25.03 14.03 -0.73
CA SER A 243 24.56 15.09 0.17
C SER A 243 23.74 14.49 1.30
N THR A 244 24.11 14.77 2.55
CA THR A 244 23.35 14.34 3.72
C THR A 244 22.12 15.22 3.91
N LEU A 245 20.93 14.62 3.94
CA LEU A 245 19.68 15.29 4.29
C LEU A 245 19.55 15.43 5.80
N THR A 246 19.10 16.60 6.24
CA THR A 246 18.71 16.87 7.63
C THR A 246 17.47 16.06 8.03
N SER A 247 17.23 15.89 9.33
CA SER A 247 16.01 15.24 9.82
C SER A 247 14.74 15.92 9.33
N GLU A 248 14.79 17.25 9.20
CA GLU A 248 13.68 18.07 8.73
C GLU A 248 13.38 17.83 7.24
N GLU A 249 14.40 17.82 6.39
CA GLU A 249 14.22 17.54 4.95
C GLU A 249 13.69 16.14 4.70
N ARG A 250 14.19 15.13 5.43
CA ARG A 250 13.68 13.75 5.34
C ARG A 250 12.20 13.67 5.72
N LEU A 251 11.82 14.36 6.80
CA LEU A 251 10.44 14.43 7.25
C LEU A 251 9.53 15.12 6.24
N ASP A 252 9.94 16.27 5.70
CA ASP A 252 9.17 17.03 4.71
C ASP A 252 8.92 16.23 3.42
N ILE A 253 9.93 15.47 2.97
CA ILE A 253 9.81 14.59 1.80
C ILE A 253 8.80 13.47 2.07
N SER A 254 8.92 12.75 3.19
CA SER A 254 8.01 11.64 3.52
C SER A 254 6.57 12.12 3.73
N LEU A 255 6.38 13.27 4.40
CA LEU A 255 5.07 13.91 4.58
C LEU A 255 4.40 14.23 3.24
N TYR A 256 5.10 14.96 2.38
CA TYR A 256 4.51 15.44 1.13
C TYR A 256 4.24 14.29 0.14
N LYS A 257 5.18 13.34 0.02
CA LYS A 257 5.02 12.16 -0.86
C LYS A 257 3.86 11.28 -0.40
N GLY A 258 3.86 10.89 0.86
CA GLY A 258 2.81 10.04 1.43
C GLY A 258 1.44 10.69 1.36
N GLY A 259 1.35 11.97 1.76
CA GLY A 259 0.09 12.72 1.76
C GLY A 259 -0.52 12.86 0.37
N ILE A 260 0.25 13.30 -0.63
CA ILE A 260 -0.26 13.44 -2.01
C ILE A 260 -0.70 12.10 -2.59
N SER A 261 0.08 11.04 -2.34
CA SER A 261 -0.21 9.68 -2.80
C SER A 261 -1.62 9.25 -2.40
N VAL A 262 -1.96 9.43 -1.12
CA VAL A 262 -3.27 9.05 -0.54
C VAL A 262 -4.37 10.04 -0.90
N LEU A 263 -4.05 11.33 -1.03
CA LEU A 263 -5.04 12.34 -1.42
C LEU A 263 -5.59 12.08 -2.84
N ILE A 264 -4.78 11.53 -3.74
CA ILE A 264 -5.25 11.10 -5.07
C ILE A 264 -6.24 9.93 -4.96
N ASP A 265 -5.97 8.94 -4.10
CA ASP A 265 -6.93 7.85 -3.86
C ASP A 265 -8.25 8.38 -3.28
N ARG A 266 -8.18 9.35 -2.35
CA ARG A 266 -9.37 10.03 -1.81
C ARG A 266 -10.12 10.84 -2.88
N PHE A 267 -9.42 11.44 -3.84
CA PHE A 267 -10.08 12.15 -4.95
C PHE A 267 -10.98 11.20 -5.76
N PHE A 268 -10.57 9.95 -5.96
CA PHE A 268 -11.36 8.98 -6.73
C PHE A 268 -12.62 8.46 -6.02
N VAL A 269 -12.80 8.74 -4.72
CA VAL A 269 -14.02 8.42 -3.94
C VAL A 269 -15.23 9.24 -4.43
N GLU A 270 -15.01 10.30 -5.24
CA GLU A 270 -16.06 11.11 -5.88
C GLU A 270 -17.02 11.79 -4.88
N LYS A 271 -16.56 11.99 -3.63
CA LYS A 271 -17.20 12.84 -2.63
C LYS A 271 -16.42 14.13 -2.44
N GLU A 272 -17.13 15.21 -2.13
CA GLU A 272 -16.52 16.48 -1.76
C GLU A 272 -15.47 16.25 -0.66
N ILE A 273 -14.31 16.91 -0.81
CA ILE A 273 -13.22 16.85 0.16
C ILE A 273 -13.36 18.10 1.03
N THR A 274 -13.70 17.88 2.28
CA THR A 274 -13.74 18.91 3.33
C THR A 274 -12.33 19.21 3.84
N GLU A 275 -12.19 20.24 4.65
CA GLU A 275 -10.93 20.56 5.32
C GLU A 275 -10.48 19.44 6.27
N GLU A 276 -11.43 18.84 7.01
CA GLU A 276 -11.19 17.68 7.87
C GLU A 276 -10.74 16.46 7.07
N ASP A 277 -11.35 16.19 5.90
CA ASP A 277 -10.88 15.16 4.98
C ASP A 277 -9.43 15.43 4.56
N LEU A 278 -9.13 16.65 4.10
CA LEU A 278 -7.80 16.99 3.61
C LEU A 278 -6.73 16.71 4.66
N LEU A 279 -6.94 17.16 5.89
CA LEU A 279 -6.02 16.92 6.99
C LEU A 279 -5.85 15.41 7.22
N PHE A 280 -6.95 14.68 7.44
CA PHE A 280 -6.90 13.24 7.73
C PHE A 280 -6.19 12.43 6.63
N TYR A 281 -6.49 12.66 5.36
CA TYR A 281 -5.91 11.89 4.26
C TYR A 281 -4.44 12.22 4.03
N LEU A 282 -4.01 13.46 4.27
CA LEU A 282 -2.59 13.82 4.24
C LEU A 282 -1.83 13.15 5.40
N GLU A 283 -2.39 13.17 6.60
CA GLU A 283 -1.81 12.50 7.79
C GLU A 283 -1.72 10.99 7.62
N PHE A 284 -2.81 10.38 7.13
CA PHE A 284 -2.87 8.95 6.89
C PHE A 284 -1.87 8.52 5.80
N GLY A 285 -1.71 9.34 4.76
CA GLY A 285 -0.69 9.15 3.74
C GLY A 285 0.74 9.23 4.29
N PHE A 286 1.03 10.19 5.16
CA PHE A 286 2.31 10.25 5.86
C PHE A 286 2.55 9.00 6.72
N PHE A 287 1.55 8.55 7.48
CA PHE A 287 1.64 7.30 8.24
C PHE A 287 1.99 6.10 7.34
N LEU A 288 1.32 5.96 6.18
CA LEU A 288 1.61 4.86 5.25
C LEU A 288 3.04 4.94 4.69
N GLN A 289 3.53 6.15 4.37
CA GLN A 289 4.93 6.33 3.95
C GLN A 289 5.91 5.87 5.03
N LEU A 290 5.65 6.18 6.30
CA LEU A 290 6.49 5.69 7.42
C LEU A 290 6.40 4.16 7.59
N ALA A 291 5.23 3.58 7.34
CA ALA A 291 5.05 2.13 7.44
C ALA A 291 5.83 1.38 6.35
N ASP A 292 5.94 1.95 5.15
CA ASP A 292 6.80 1.44 4.08
C ASP A 292 8.28 1.64 4.41
N ASP A 293 8.71 2.85 4.83
CA ASP A 293 10.10 3.10 5.27
C ASP A 293 10.54 2.16 6.42
N LEU A 294 9.65 1.83 7.35
CA LEU A 294 9.91 0.87 8.44
C LEU A 294 10.05 -0.56 7.94
N ARG A 295 9.24 -0.95 6.96
CA ARG A 295 9.32 -2.28 6.34
C ARG A 295 10.64 -2.43 5.59
N ASP A 296 11.07 -1.37 4.92
CA ASP A 296 12.20 -1.38 4.00
C ASP A 296 13.51 -0.89 4.64
N ILE A 297 13.53 -0.60 5.95
CA ILE A 297 14.70 -0.10 6.70
C ILE A 297 16.00 -0.87 6.45
N ASP A 298 15.95 -2.20 6.31
CA ASP A 298 17.13 -3.02 6.01
C ASP A 298 17.68 -2.75 4.60
N GLU A 299 16.79 -2.66 3.62
CA GLU A 299 17.13 -2.36 2.22
C GLU A 299 17.60 -0.91 2.08
N ASP A 300 16.88 0.03 2.68
CA ASP A 300 17.21 1.44 2.68
C ASP A 300 18.59 1.70 3.30
N ASN A 301 18.87 1.09 4.45
CA ASN A 301 20.18 1.21 5.10
C ASN A 301 21.30 0.64 4.21
N LYS A 302 21.08 -0.52 3.57
CA LYS A 302 22.07 -1.13 2.66
C LYS A 302 22.34 -0.27 1.44
N ASN A 303 21.32 0.39 0.91
CA ASN A 303 21.40 1.26 -0.26
C ASN A 303 21.89 2.68 0.08
N GLY A 304 21.97 3.02 1.37
CA GLY A 304 22.31 4.37 1.83
C GLY A 304 21.15 5.37 1.64
N ASN A 305 19.93 4.88 1.47
CA ASN A 305 18.74 5.69 1.36
C ASN A 305 18.49 6.45 2.67
N GLN A 306 18.08 7.70 2.55
CA GLN A 306 18.01 8.68 3.60
C GLN A 306 16.56 8.91 4.08
N THR A 307 15.95 7.89 4.68
CA THR A 307 14.60 7.95 5.26
C THR A 307 14.61 8.38 6.74
N ILE A 308 13.45 8.57 7.36
CA ILE A 308 13.37 8.87 8.80
C ILE A 308 14.00 7.73 9.63
N PHE A 309 13.81 6.49 9.18
CA PHE A 309 14.30 5.28 9.86
C PHE A 309 15.81 5.06 9.71
N THR A 310 16.46 5.58 8.67
CA THR A 310 17.92 5.46 8.50
C THR A 310 18.73 6.60 9.09
N LEU A 311 18.08 7.57 9.76
CA LEU A 311 18.77 8.71 10.38
C LEU A 311 19.67 8.26 11.55
N ASP A 312 19.16 7.39 12.42
CA ASP A 312 19.88 6.86 13.57
C ASP A 312 19.38 5.44 13.89
N LEU A 313 20.21 4.44 13.59
CA LEU A 313 19.89 3.01 13.72
C LEU A 313 20.09 2.45 15.14
N GLN A 314 20.34 3.30 16.15
CA GLN A 314 20.31 2.83 17.54
C GLN A 314 18.91 2.34 17.91
N PHE A 315 18.84 1.20 18.61
CA PHE A 315 17.57 0.57 18.99
C PHE A 315 16.62 1.55 19.70
N GLU A 316 17.13 2.36 20.63
CA GLU A 316 16.31 3.34 21.35
C GLU A 316 15.61 4.34 20.40
N GLN A 317 16.27 4.80 19.34
CA GLN A 317 15.66 5.72 18.38
C GLN A 317 14.63 5.04 17.50
N GLN A 318 14.93 3.82 17.04
CA GLN A 318 13.99 3.03 16.23
C GLN A 318 12.69 2.77 17.01
N GLU A 319 12.82 2.37 18.27
CA GLU A 319 11.70 2.12 19.18
C GLU A 319 10.87 3.39 19.43
N LYS A 320 11.53 4.55 19.62
CA LYS A 320 10.84 5.83 19.76
C LYS A 320 10.06 6.23 18.52
N ILE A 321 10.63 6.07 17.32
CA ILE A 321 9.93 6.37 16.07
C ILE A 321 8.70 5.46 15.90
N VAL A 322 8.82 4.16 16.18
CA VAL A 322 7.69 3.23 16.11
C VAL A 322 6.61 3.59 17.13
N ASN A 323 6.97 3.88 18.38
CA ASN A 323 6.00 4.33 19.39
C ASN A 323 5.29 5.60 18.94
N LYS A 324 6.04 6.53 18.36
CA LYS A 324 5.52 7.78 17.81
C LYS A 324 4.54 7.56 16.67
N MET A 325 4.82 6.63 15.76
CA MET A 325 3.87 6.20 14.73
C MET A 325 2.57 5.65 15.33
N LEU A 326 2.67 4.84 16.40
CA LEU A 326 1.50 4.27 17.07
C LEU A 326 0.62 5.36 17.71
N HIS A 327 1.21 6.32 18.42
CA HIS A 327 0.48 7.46 18.99
C HIS A 327 -0.10 8.37 17.90
N PHE A 328 0.65 8.65 16.84
CA PHE A 328 0.20 9.48 15.73
C PHE A 328 -1.02 8.85 15.04
N LEU A 329 -0.94 7.55 14.73
CA LEU A 329 -2.05 6.80 14.14
C LEU A 329 -3.29 6.79 15.06
N GLN A 330 -3.12 6.61 16.38
CA GLN A 330 -4.23 6.69 17.32
C GLN A 330 -4.88 8.08 17.30
N GLN A 331 -4.08 9.14 17.34
CA GLN A 331 -4.54 10.53 17.35
C GLN A 331 -5.36 10.87 16.10
N ILE A 332 -4.83 10.58 14.91
CA ILE A 332 -5.50 10.92 13.64
C ILE A 332 -6.80 10.11 13.45
N MET A 333 -6.83 8.86 13.95
CA MET A 333 -8.01 8.02 13.88
C MET A 333 -9.07 8.42 14.91
N ASP A 334 -8.67 8.97 16.06
CA ASP A 334 -9.60 9.51 17.07
C ASP A 334 -10.21 10.84 16.64
N SER A 335 -9.43 11.72 16.01
CA SER A 335 -9.89 13.03 15.55
C SER A 335 -10.87 12.94 14.37
N TYR A 336 -10.64 12.02 13.44
CA TYR A 336 -11.41 11.92 12.20
C TYR A 336 -12.81 11.33 12.36
N GLN A 337 -13.83 12.06 11.92
CA GLN A 337 -15.23 11.60 11.92
C GLN A 337 -15.61 10.87 10.62
N ALA A 338 -15.19 9.60 10.50
CA ALA A 338 -15.60 8.75 9.37
C ALA A 338 -17.11 8.47 9.39
N GLU A 339 -17.76 8.50 8.21
CA GLU A 339 -19.16 8.11 8.05
C GLU A 339 -19.39 6.66 8.52
N ASN A 340 -18.43 5.77 8.27
CA ASN A 340 -18.43 4.40 8.77
C ASN A 340 -17.46 4.22 9.94
N SER A 341 -17.88 4.65 11.14
CA SER A 341 -17.06 4.58 12.36
C SER A 341 -16.71 3.14 12.78
N PHE A 342 -17.56 2.17 12.46
CA PHE A 342 -17.28 0.76 12.75
C PHE A 342 -16.15 0.21 11.86
N PHE A 343 -16.17 0.52 10.57
CA PHE A 343 -15.07 0.18 9.67
C PHE A 343 -13.79 0.95 9.98
N LYS A 344 -13.88 2.21 10.46
CA LYS A 344 -12.71 2.97 10.96
C LYS A 344 -11.93 2.20 12.02
N SER A 345 -12.61 1.53 12.96
CA SER A 345 -11.95 0.69 13.97
C SER A 345 -11.22 -0.52 13.36
N PHE A 346 -11.74 -1.10 12.28
CA PHE A 346 -11.06 -2.13 11.52
C PHE A 346 -9.79 -1.62 10.84
N VAL A 347 -9.86 -0.44 10.21
CA VAL A 347 -8.70 0.21 9.59
C VAL A 347 -7.61 0.43 10.64
N LEU A 348 -7.95 1.01 11.79
CA LEU A 348 -7.00 1.26 12.89
C LEU A 348 -6.32 -0.03 13.35
N ALA A 349 -7.10 -1.09 13.63
CA ALA A 349 -6.57 -2.36 14.09
C ALA A 349 -5.60 -3.00 13.08
N ASN A 350 -5.89 -2.92 11.78
CA ASN A 350 -5.03 -3.46 10.73
C ASN A 350 -3.79 -2.59 10.49
N CYS A 351 -3.89 -1.27 10.62
CA CYS A 351 -2.73 -0.38 10.59
C CYS A 351 -1.77 -0.65 11.77
N TYR A 352 -2.28 -1.02 12.95
CA TYR A 352 -1.43 -1.52 14.04
C TYR A 352 -0.72 -2.82 13.68
N GLN A 353 -1.43 -3.80 13.13
CA GLN A 353 -0.79 -5.05 12.69
C GLN A 353 0.26 -4.80 11.60
N LEU A 354 0.04 -3.85 10.70
CA LEU A 354 1.02 -3.43 9.71
C LEU A 354 2.33 -2.97 10.38
N ILE A 355 2.25 -2.09 11.38
CA ILE A 355 3.44 -1.62 12.12
C ILE A 355 4.14 -2.80 12.81
N TYR A 356 3.41 -3.64 13.54
CA TYR A 356 4.03 -4.72 14.30
C TYR A 356 4.70 -5.76 13.42
N LEU A 357 4.08 -6.10 12.28
CA LEU A 357 4.64 -7.02 11.31
C LEU A 357 5.86 -6.43 10.60
N SER A 358 5.89 -5.12 10.33
CA SER A 358 7.09 -4.45 9.82
C SER A 358 8.24 -4.49 10.85
N VAL A 359 7.97 -4.25 12.14
CA VAL A 359 8.98 -4.43 13.20
C VAL A 359 9.47 -5.88 13.28
N ALA A 360 8.57 -6.85 13.17
CA ALA A 360 8.90 -8.28 13.17
C ALA A 360 9.84 -8.64 12.01
N GLY A 361 9.58 -8.10 10.81
CA GLY A 361 10.41 -8.26 9.62
C GLY A 361 11.79 -7.61 9.77
N SER A 362 11.85 -6.49 10.50
CA SER A 362 13.03 -5.66 10.70
C SER A 362 13.67 -5.84 12.09
N LYS A 363 13.51 -7.01 12.71
CA LYS A 363 13.90 -7.28 14.11
C LYS A 363 15.36 -6.97 14.48
N CYS A 364 16.29 -6.93 13.51
CA CYS A 364 17.69 -6.58 13.74
C CYS A 364 17.91 -5.12 14.16
N PHE A 365 16.91 -4.25 14.00
CA PHE A 365 16.95 -2.83 14.37
C PHE A 365 16.30 -2.53 15.73
N PHE A 366 15.89 -3.55 16.48
CA PHE A 366 15.15 -3.40 17.74
C PHE A 366 15.76 -4.22 18.86
N SER A 367 15.63 -3.74 20.10
CA SER A 367 16.06 -4.51 21.25
C SER A 367 15.16 -5.72 21.48
N LYS A 368 15.72 -6.78 22.07
CA LYS A 368 14.93 -7.95 22.44
C LYS A 368 13.79 -7.60 23.40
N GLU A 369 14.03 -6.71 24.36
CA GLU A 369 13.00 -6.29 25.32
C GLU A 369 11.80 -5.64 24.61
N TYR A 370 12.06 -4.80 23.62
CA TYR A 370 11.00 -4.15 22.85
C TYR A 370 10.21 -5.14 21.98
N LEU A 371 10.91 -6.07 21.32
CA LEU A 371 10.29 -7.16 20.58
C LEU A 371 9.39 -8.00 21.49
N ASP A 372 9.90 -8.47 22.63
CA ASP A 372 9.14 -9.28 23.59
C ASP A 372 7.87 -8.53 24.09
N LYS A 373 7.94 -7.20 24.23
CA LYS A 373 6.75 -6.37 24.53
C LYS A 373 5.76 -6.32 23.36
N LEU A 374 6.23 -6.04 22.13
CA LEU A 374 5.39 -5.92 20.95
C LEU A 374 4.72 -7.23 20.54
N GLU A 375 5.36 -8.38 20.79
CA GLU A 375 4.78 -9.69 20.48
C GLU A 375 3.39 -9.86 21.10
N ASN A 376 3.15 -9.28 22.28
CA ASN A 376 1.86 -9.33 22.97
C ASN A 376 0.69 -8.78 22.15
N TYR A 377 0.95 -7.98 21.10
CA TYR A 377 -0.07 -7.32 20.30
C TYR A 377 -0.19 -7.87 18.87
N ILE A 378 0.68 -8.81 18.49
CA ILE A 378 0.66 -9.45 17.17
C ILE A 378 -0.32 -10.61 17.16
N ASN A 379 -1.03 -10.79 16.05
CA ASN A 379 -2.03 -11.84 15.87
C ASN A 379 -1.47 -13.28 15.93
N VAL A 380 -0.16 -13.45 15.89
CA VAL A 380 0.58 -14.73 15.90
C VAL A 380 1.88 -14.57 16.69
N THR A 381 2.53 -15.67 17.05
CA THR A 381 3.84 -15.63 17.71
C THR A 381 4.96 -15.27 16.73
N TYR A 382 6.05 -14.69 17.24
CA TYR A 382 7.26 -14.47 16.45
C TYR A 382 7.86 -15.78 15.95
N LEU A 383 7.83 -16.82 16.78
CA LEU A 383 8.28 -18.15 16.37
C LEU A 383 7.50 -18.65 15.14
N PHE A 384 6.19 -18.42 15.09
CA PHE A 384 5.40 -18.74 13.91
C PHE A 384 5.81 -17.92 12.70
N LEU A 385 6.00 -16.60 12.85
CA LEU A 385 6.43 -15.72 11.76
C LEU A 385 7.80 -16.13 11.18
N GLU A 386 8.78 -16.45 12.03
CA GLU A 386 10.11 -16.91 11.60
C GLU A 386 10.04 -18.22 10.78
N ASN A 387 9.14 -19.13 11.17
CA ASN A 387 8.92 -20.40 10.46
C ASN A 387 7.96 -20.26 9.26
N SER A 388 7.20 -19.18 9.17
CA SER A 388 6.18 -18.97 8.14
C SER A 388 6.75 -18.70 6.74
N GLY A 389 8.05 -18.35 6.64
CA GLY A 389 8.78 -18.35 5.38
C GLY A 389 8.81 -19.71 4.66
N ASP A 390 8.51 -20.81 5.36
CA ASP A 390 8.33 -22.15 4.77
C ASP A 390 6.85 -22.50 4.49
N ILE A 391 5.93 -21.65 4.93
CA ILE A 391 4.47 -21.82 4.81
C ILE A 391 3.94 -21.12 3.56
N LEU A 392 4.45 -19.92 3.26
CA LEU A 392 4.20 -19.20 2.00
C LEU A 392 5.26 -19.56 0.95
N PRO A 393 4.91 -19.64 -0.34
CA PRO A 393 5.88 -20.01 -1.36
C PRO A 393 6.96 -18.93 -1.50
N LYS A 394 8.20 -19.24 -1.10
CA LYS A 394 9.36 -18.40 -1.42
C LYS A 394 9.44 -18.19 -2.94
N ASN A 395 9.40 -16.94 -3.39
CA ASN A 395 9.40 -16.51 -4.79
C ASN A 395 10.75 -16.73 -5.54
N ASN A 396 11.76 -17.34 -4.92
CA ASN A 396 13.11 -17.33 -5.48
C ASN A 396 13.39 -18.38 -6.57
N LYS A 397 12.37 -18.89 -7.27
CA LYS A 397 12.56 -19.69 -8.49
C LYS A 397 11.60 -19.20 -9.58
N LYS A 398 12.12 -18.56 -10.63
CA LYS A 398 11.38 -18.14 -11.86
C LYS A 398 10.40 -19.19 -12.41
N GLY A 399 10.65 -20.48 -12.18
CA GLY A 399 9.74 -21.57 -12.57
C GLY A 399 8.44 -21.67 -11.74
N LYS A 400 8.39 -21.19 -10.50
CA LYS A 400 7.20 -21.19 -9.64
C LYS A 400 6.29 -19.99 -9.90
N GLU A 401 6.85 -18.82 -10.18
CA GLU A 401 6.08 -17.62 -10.52
C GLU A 401 5.18 -17.83 -11.74
N ASN A 402 5.73 -18.44 -12.81
CA ASN A 402 4.96 -18.84 -13.99
C ASN A 402 3.81 -19.82 -13.69
N ASN A 403 3.90 -20.62 -12.61
CA ASN A 403 2.81 -21.49 -12.21
C ASN A 403 1.73 -20.70 -11.46
N TYR A 404 2.10 -19.82 -10.53
CA TYR A 404 1.14 -18.95 -9.84
C TYR A 404 0.38 -18.05 -10.81
N MET A 405 1.06 -17.51 -11.83
CA MET A 405 0.42 -16.70 -12.86
C MET A 405 -0.60 -17.49 -13.68
N LYS A 406 -0.32 -18.77 -14.00
CA LYS A 406 -1.30 -19.64 -14.67
C LYS A 406 -2.53 -19.93 -13.81
N LEU A 407 -2.34 -20.10 -12.50
CA LEU A 407 -3.44 -20.31 -11.56
C LEU A 407 -4.30 -19.04 -11.47
N LEU A 408 -3.65 -17.89 -11.36
CA LEU A 408 -4.30 -16.58 -11.35
C LEU A 408 -5.12 -16.37 -12.64
N ASP A 409 -4.51 -16.60 -13.81
CA ASP A 409 -5.18 -16.46 -15.11
C ASP A 409 -6.43 -17.36 -15.20
N GLU A 410 -6.37 -18.60 -14.72
CA GLU A 410 -7.53 -19.51 -14.69
C GLU A 410 -8.59 -19.08 -13.64
N MET A 411 -8.18 -18.46 -12.54
CA MET A 411 -9.12 -17.94 -11.54
C MET A 411 -9.92 -16.75 -12.09
N ILE A 412 -9.29 -15.88 -12.89
CA ILE A 412 -9.90 -14.62 -13.30
C ILE A 412 -10.57 -14.69 -14.68
N PHE A 413 -10.10 -15.49 -15.62
CA PHE A 413 -10.73 -15.77 -16.93
C PHE A 413 -11.44 -17.12 -16.91
#